data_AF-A0A931UYQ9-F1
#
_entry.id   AF-A0A931UYQ9-F1
#
_cell.length_a   1.000
_cell.length_b   1.000
_cell.length_c   1.000
_cell.angle_alpha   90.00
_cell.angle_beta   90.00
_cell.angle_gamma   90.00
#
_symmetry.space_group_name_H-M   'P 1'
#
loop_
_entity.id
_entity.type
_entity.pdbx_description
1 polymer ?
#
loop_
_entity_poly.entity_id
_entity_poly.type
_entity_poly.pdbx_seq_one_letter_code
_entity_poly.pdbx_strand_id
1 'polypeptide(L)'
;MLWPLLAMSIAGLLLGPVLVAMGRGRRSASAAIEGLTIGVVPVLVITRLLPHTMEELRAGALALAALGFLAVSFAHRGGHALEARIGRAVVVPTLLLHAITDGAGLAISAAAPERSAGWVLGAALILHRLPEGLFVATALAPPGVESSPRRTYVPVALLAIGTIIGALGGVRILSAVPETIVDGVVAFGIGAMLRLVVHTHTPAPDAAQRAVSAVSFLVGVALVLSLPDPLGVLQRAQPSELSLVQSVVPLFVETAPSFLAALVVTGVLYAVVPRRRASWLEATRPVAQAARGAAFGVPLPAGSCGVLPIARRLFALHIPVAAILAFVVATPALALDGAFLSVRLLGAPLTLARLAVSVILAMVVALAIGRFARPSASIASFGAPDVGAQAEASFGHADTAPSAWARMRDGFVDALDHLGAWYVLGILGAAAFEATIDPALSRMVPRPLDVVATVLLSIPLWVSTVGATPLAAMMIHKGFSTTAALALLVVGPATNLTMLAVLRQEIGGRAVAAYVIAVAVLGAAAAFLVARVVPASSIPAMHPLVAHRHLAVEWASLLVLAGLFAWSLLRMGPRGWLAAMIVESHEEHARDHGCAHEHHGHEHGAST
;
A
#
# COMPACT_ATOMS: atom_id res chain seq x y z
N MET A 1 4.16 -37.44 -21.08
CA MET A 1 4.41 -35.98 -20.94
C MET A 1 4.54 -35.54 -19.49
N LEU A 2 3.92 -36.23 -18.52
CA LEU A 2 3.93 -35.82 -17.11
C LEU A 2 5.34 -35.74 -16.48
N TRP A 3 6.14 -36.80 -16.58
CA TRP A 3 7.47 -36.84 -15.97
C TRP A 3 8.42 -35.71 -16.39
N PRO A 4 8.57 -35.35 -17.68
CA PRO A 4 9.41 -34.21 -18.06
C PRO A 4 8.85 -32.87 -17.55
N LEU A 5 7.52 -32.68 -17.56
CA LEU A 5 6.91 -31.46 -16.99
C LEU A 5 7.16 -31.34 -15.49
N LEU A 6 7.03 -32.45 -14.76
CA LEU A 6 7.31 -32.51 -13.32
C LEU A 6 8.78 -32.22 -13.01
N ALA A 7 9.71 -32.80 -13.78
CA ALA A 7 11.14 -32.54 -13.63
C ALA A 7 11.47 -31.06 -13.89
N MET A 8 10.90 -30.47 -14.94
CA MET A 8 11.07 -29.05 -15.24
C MET A 8 10.45 -28.14 -14.17
N SER A 9 9.32 -28.52 -13.59
CA SER A 9 8.68 -27.78 -12.49
C SER A 9 9.54 -27.75 -11.23
N ILE A 10 10.10 -28.90 -10.84
CA ILE A 10 11.03 -29.01 -9.69
C ILE A 10 12.33 -28.25 -9.98
N ALA A 11 12.84 -28.32 -11.21
CA ALA A 11 14.01 -27.53 -11.62
C ALA A 11 13.73 -26.02 -11.54
N GLY A 12 12.55 -25.57 -11.96
CA GLY A 12 12.09 -24.19 -11.83
C GLY A 12 12.04 -23.73 -10.37
N LEU A 13 11.52 -24.58 -9.48
CA LEU A 13 11.50 -24.31 -8.03
C LEU A 13 12.90 -24.20 -7.43
N LEU A 14 13.83 -25.08 -7.82
CA LEU A 14 15.22 -25.08 -7.36
C LEU A 14 16.04 -23.91 -7.91
N LEU A 15 15.66 -23.37 -9.07
CA LEU A 15 16.35 -22.25 -9.71
C LEU A 15 16.36 -21.01 -8.80
N GLY A 16 15.30 -20.75 -8.03
CA GLY A 16 15.23 -19.63 -7.11
C GLY A 16 16.33 -19.62 -6.03
N PRO A 17 16.43 -20.67 -5.18
CA PRO A 17 17.53 -20.81 -4.22
C PRO A 17 18.92 -20.78 -4.85
N VAL A 18 19.09 -21.35 -6.04
CA VAL A 18 20.36 -21.33 -6.78
C VAL A 18 20.73 -19.91 -7.19
N LEU A 19 19.80 -19.14 -7.76
CA LEU A 19 20.02 -17.73 -8.10
C LEU A 19 20.38 -16.91 -6.86
N VAL A 20 19.65 -17.08 -5.75
CA VAL A 20 19.97 -16.42 -4.47
C VAL A 20 21.37 -16.78 -4.01
N ALA A 21 21.74 -18.07 -4.02
CA ALA A 21 23.07 -18.52 -3.63
C ALA A 21 24.18 -17.94 -4.52
N MET A 22 23.98 -17.88 -5.83
CA MET A 22 24.92 -17.29 -6.79
C MET A 22 25.06 -15.76 -6.63
N GLY A 23 24.00 -15.09 -6.17
CA GLY A 23 23.99 -13.65 -5.91
C GLY A 23 24.63 -13.23 -4.58
N ARG A 24 24.84 -14.18 -3.64
CA ARG A 24 25.42 -13.89 -2.33
C ARG A 24 26.83 -13.30 -2.46
N GLY A 25 27.10 -12.26 -1.67
CA GLY A 25 28.38 -11.53 -1.70
C GLY A 25 28.56 -10.57 -2.88
N ARG A 26 27.62 -10.55 -3.85
CA ARG A 26 27.65 -9.65 -5.01
C ARG A 26 26.55 -8.60 -4.89
N ARG A 27 26.95 -7.34 -4.62
CA ARG A 27 26.04 -6.21 -4.38
C ARG A 27 24.97 -6.04 -5.46
N SER A 28 25.36 -6.01 -6.74
CA SER A 28 24.42 -5.83 -7.85
C SER A 28 23.53 -7.04 -8.11
N ALA A 29 24.08 -8.26 -7.97
CA ALA A 29 23.29 -9.48 -8.17
C ALA A 29 22.23 -9.65 -7.07
N SER A 30 22.59 -9.34 -5.81
CA SER A 30 21.63 -9.33 -4.70
C SER A 30 20.50 -8.31 -4.94
N ALA A 31 20.84 -7.10 -5.40
CA ALA A 31 19.85 -6.08 -5.75
C ALA A 31 18.95 -6.51 -6.92
N ALA A 32 19.49 -7.19 -7.93
CA ALA A 32 18.70 -7.70 -9.05
C ALA A 32 17.70 -8.77 -8.61
N ILE A 33 18.15 -9.73 -7.79
CA ILE A 33 17.31 -10.82 -7.27
C ILE A 33 16.17 -10.27 -6.40
N GLU A 34 16.48 -9.31 -5.56
CA GLU A 34 15.49 -8.57 -4.78
C GLU A 34 14.46 -7.86 -5.68
N GLY A 35 14.94 -7.06 -6.63
CA GLY A 35 14.07 -6.34 -7.55
C GLY A 35 13.14 -7.28 -8.30
N LEU A 36 13.70 -8.37 -8.83
CA LEU A 36 12.95 -9.42 -9.50
C LEU A 36 11.92 -10.07 -8.56
N THR A 37 12.27 -10.38 -7.32
CA THR A 37 11.35 -10.98 -6.35
C THR A 37 10.17 -10.06 -6.06
N ILE A 38 10.42 -8.78 -5.83
CA ILE A 38 9.38 -7.77 -5.56
C ILE A 38 8.56 -7.46 -6.82
N GLY A 39 9.14 -7.62 -8.01
CA GLY A 39 8.43 -7.41 -9.28
C GLY A 39 7.57 -8.60 -9.69
N VAL A 40 8.00 -9.82 -9.38
CA VAL A 40 7.30 -11.03 -9.81
C VAL A 40 6.28 -11.50 -8.78
N VAL A 41 6.65 -11.62 -7.50
CA VAL A 41 5.78 -12.29 -6.51
C VAL A 41 4.48 -11.52 -6.24
N PRO A 42 4.50 -10.22 -5.88
CA PRO A 42 3.27 -9.47 -5.64
C PRO A 42 2.40 -9.36 -6.90
N VAL A 43 3.00 -9.15 -8.08
CA VAL A 43 2.25 -9.06 -9.33
C VAL A 43 1.59 -10.38 -9.65
N LEU A 44 2.28 -11.51 -9.50
CA LEU A 44 1.72 -12.84 -9.73
C LEU A 44 0.58 -13.15 -8.74
N VAL A 45 0.79 -12.82 -7.47
CA VAL A 45 -0.23 -12.95 -6.42
C VAL A 45 -1.47 -12.12 -6.76
N ILE A 46 -1.31 -10.84 -7.10
CA ILE A 46 -2.42 -9.92 -7.37
C ILE A 46 -3.12 -10.23 -8.69
N THR A 47 -2.39 -10.57 -9.75
CA THR A 47 -2.96 -10.73 -11.10
C THR A 47 -3.44 -12.13 -11.41
N ARG A 48 -3.01 -13.15 -10.64
CA ARG A 48 -3.34 -14.56 -10.92
C ARG A 48 -3.98 -15.27 -9.73
N LEU A 49 -3.27 -15.33 -8.59
CA LEU A 49 -3.72 -16.15 -7.45
C LEU A 49 -4.94 -15.53 -6.76
N LEU A 50 -4.93 -14.21 -6.55
CA LEU A 50 -6.00 -13.52 -5.88
C LEU A 50 -7.33 -13.57 -6.67
N PRO A 51 -7.35 -13.28 -7.99
CA PRO A 51 -8.56 -13.45 -8.82
C PRO A 51 -9.13 -14.86 -8.75
N HIS A 52 -8.30 -15.90 -8.77
CA HIS A 52 -8.76 -17.28 -8.66
C HIS A 52 -9.51 -17.53 -7.34
N THR A 53 -8.94 -17.12 -6.21
CA THR A 53 -9.63 -17.25 -4.91
C THR A 53 -10.88 -16.37 -4.80
N MET A 54 -10.94 -15.26 -5.53
CA MET A 54 -12.09 -14.35 -5.55
C MET A 54 -13.28 -14.93 -6.31
N GLU A 55 -13.09 -15.85 -7.25
CA GLU A 55 -14.22 -16.48 -7.96
C GLU A 55 -15.07 -17.33 -7.01
N GLU A 56 -14.41 -18.12 -6.16
CA GLU A 56 -15.08 -19.01 -5.21
C GLU A 56 -15.53 -18.26 -3.95
N LEU A 57 -14.65 -17.43 -3.37
CA LEU A 57 -14.90 -16.77 -2.07
C LEU A 57 -15.44 -15.34 -2.18
N ARG A 58 -15.43 -14.73 -3.37
CA ARG A 58 -15.85 -13.35 -3.62
C ARG A 58 -15.13 -12.37 -2.68
N ALA A 59 -15.86 -11.47 -2.03
CA ALA A 59 -15.32 -10.56 -1.02
C ALA A 59 -14.60 -11.27 0.16
N GLY A 60 -14.93 -12.55 0.41
CA GLY A 60 -14.27 -13.37 1.44
C GLY A 60 -12.79 -13.59 1.18
N ALA A 61 -12.36 -13.70 -0.09
CA ALA A 61 -10.95 -13.82 -0.45
C ALA A 61 -10.14 -12.58 -0.01
N LEU A 62 -10.65 -11.38 -0.29
CA LEU A 62 -10.01 -10.13 0.12
C LEU A 62 -9.95 -10.00 1.64
N ALA A 63 -11.02 -10.39 2.34
CA ALA A 63 -11.05 -10.36 3.80
C ALA A 63 -10.00 -11.32 4.40
N LEU A 64 -9.90 -12.55 3.88
CA LEU A 64 -8.90 -13.52 4.33
C LEU A 64 -7.47 -13.07 4.01
N ALA A 65 -7.24 -12.52 2.82
CA ALA A 65 -5.95 -11.93 2.46
C ALA A 65 -5.57 -10.76 3.38
N ALA A 66 -6.51 -9.86 3.67
CA ALA A 66 -6.28 -8.77 4.63
C ALA A 66 -5.97 -9.32 6.03
N LEU A 67 -6.70 -10.35 6.49
CA LEU A 67 -6.44 -11.01 7.78
C LEU A 67 -5.06 -11.66 7.83
N GLY A 68 -4.62 -12.33 6.75
CA GLY A 68 -3.29 -12.91 6.66
C GLY A 68 -2.18 -11.87 6.71
N PHE A 69 -2.36 -10.77 5.97
CA PHE A 69 -1.44 -9.63 6.00
C PHE A 69 -1.35 -9.03 7.40
N LEU A 70 -2.50 -8.79 8.06
CA LEU A 70 -2.57 -8.24 9.41
C LEU A 70 -1.98 -9.19 10.45
N ALA A 71 -2.24 -10.49 10.37
CA ALA A 71 -1.72 -11.48 11.32
C ALA A 71 -0.19 -11.46 11.37
N VAL A 72 0.48 -11.41 10.22
CA VAL A 72 1.94 -11.29 10.14
C VAL A 72 2.40 -9.89 10.57
N SER A 73 1.66 -8.84 10.23
CA SER A 73 1.97 -7.46 10.65
C SER A 73 1.89 -7.26 12.17
N PHE A 74 0.95 -7.92 12.85
CA PHE A 74 0.87 -7.89 14.32
C PHE A 74 1.99 -8.71 14.97
N ALA A 75 2.38 -9.84 14.36
CA ALA A 75 3.50 -10.65 14.84
C ALA A 75 4.83 -9.87 14.88
N HIS A 76 5.03 -8.94 13.94
CA HIS A 76 6.17 -8.04 13.91
C HIS A 76 6.33 -7.22 15.20
N ARG A 77 5.22 -6.78 15.83
CA ARG A 77 5.28 -6.04 17.10
C ARG A 77 5.84 -6.87 18.26
N GLY A 78 5.84 -8.20 18.14
CA GLY A 78 6.46 -9.11 19.11
C GLY A 78 7.92 -9.45 18.81
N GLY A 79 8.53 -8.79 17.82
CA GLY A 79 9.93 -8.93 17.41
C GLY A 79 10.14 -9.82 16.18
N HIS A 80 11.27 -9.61 15.47
CA HIS A 80 11.58 -10.29 14.20
C HIS A 80 11.57 -11.83 14.27
N ALA A 81 11.95 -12.42 15.41
CA ALA A 81 11.95 -13.87 15.58
C ALA A 81 10.52 -14.45 15.57
N LEU A 82 9.55 -13.72 16.14
CA LEU A 82 8.14 -14.12 16.17
C LEU A 82 7.51 -13.99 14.79
N GLU A 83 7.78 -12.89 14.08
CA GLU A 83 7.33 -12.67 12.70
C GLU A 83 7.85 -13.79 11.77
N ALA A 84 9.15 -14.11 11.83
CA ALA A 84 9.73 -15.18 11.03
C ALA A 84 9.19 -16.57 11.38
N ARG A 85 8.77 -16.80 12.63
CA ARG A 85 8.16 -18.07 13.06
C ARG A 85 6.71 -18.19 12.58
N ILE A 86 5.90 -17.16 12.82
CA ILE A 86 4.48 -17.11 12.41
C ILE A 86 4.38 -17.10 10.89
N GLY A 87 5.19 -16.27 10.21
CA GLY A 87 5.26 -16.22 8.76
C GLY A 87 5.54 -17.60 8.15
N ARG A 88 6.53 -18.34 8.67
CA ARG A 88 6.79 -19.71 8.20
C ARG A 88 5.66 -20.70 8.53
N ALA A 89 5.08 -20.61 9.73
CA ALA A 89 4.01 -21.50 10.15
C ALA A 89 2.73 -21.34 9.31
N VAL A 90 2.50 -20.15 8.74
CA VAL A 90 1.38 -19.87 7.84
C VAL A 90 1.76 -20.19 6.39
N VAL A 91 2.88 -19.64 5.92
CA VAL A 91 3.20 -19.64 4.48
C VAL A 91 3.67 -20.99 3.97
N VAL A 92 4.39 -21.79 4.77
CA VAL A 92 4.84 -23.12 4.31
C VAL A 92 3.65 -24.05 4.05
N PRO A 93 2.64 -24.18 4.94
CA PRO A 93 1.43 -24.93 4.63
C PRO A 93 0.65 -24.41 3.43
N THR A 94 0.49 -23.08 3.29
CA THR A 94 -0.16 -22.48 2.12
C THR A 94 0.57 -22.85 0.83
N LEU A 95 1.89 -22.67 0.77
CA LEU A 95 2.69 -23.01 -0.40
C LEU A 95 2.66 -24.52 -0.67
N LEU A 96 2.62 -25.36 0.36
CA LEU A 96 2.50 -26.81 0.20
C LEU A 96 1.18 -27.20 -0.45
N LEU A 97 0.08 -26.59 -0.01
CA LEU A 97 -1.24 -26.78 -0.62
C LEU A 97 -1.25 -26.31 -2.08
N HIS A 98 -0.68 -25.14 -2.35
CA HIS A 98 -0.48 -24.61 -3.70
C HIS A 98 0.39 -25.55 -4.57
N ALA A 99 1.47 -26.10 -4.03
CA ALA A 99 2.31 -27.06 -4.74
C ALA A 99 1.56 -28.33 -5.15
N ILE A 100 0.66 -28.82 -4.29
CA ILE A 100 -0.24 -29.95 -4.60
C ILE A 100 -1.21 -29.56 -5.73
N THR A 101 -1.81 -28.38 -5.69
CA THR A 101 -2.76 -27.92 -6.74
C THR A 101 -2.07 -27.80 -8.09
N ASP A 102 -0.85 -27.28 -8.12
CA ASP A 102 -0.07 -27.16 -9.36
C ASP A 102 0.41 -28.51 -9.88
N GLY A 103 0.77 -29.44 -8.99
CA GLY A 103 1.06 -30.82 -9.37
C GLY A 103 -0.13 -31.45 -10.09
N ALA A 104 -1.35 -31.26 -9.55
CA ALA A 104 -2.57 -31.69 -10.21
C ALA A 104 -2.75 -31.01 -11.59
N GLY A 105 -2.47 -29.71 -11.67
CA GLY A 105 -2.46 -28.96 -12.93
C GLY A 105 -1.48 -29.52 -13.98
N LEU A 106 -0.28 -29.96 -13.58
CA LEU A 106 0.68 -30.59 -14.48
C LEU A 106 0.18 -31.96 -14.99
N ALA A 107 -0.52 -32.72 -14.16
CA ALA A 107 -1.17 -33.96 -14.57
C ALA A 107 -2.27 -33.71 -15.61
N ILE A 108 -3.09 -32.67 -15.39
CA ILE A 108 -4.14 -32.24 -16.33
C ILE A 108 -3.51 -31.77 -17.65
N SER A 109 -2.48 -30.92 -17.58
CA SER A 109 -1.70 -30.46 -18.75
C SER A 109 -1.12 -31.63 -19.55
N ALA A 110 -0.56 -32.63 -18.86
CA ALA A 110 0.01 -33.82 -19.48
C ALA A 110 -1.04 -34.71 -20.15
N ALA A 111 -2.29 -34.66 -19.67
CA ALA A 111 -3.44 -35.40 -20.18
C ALA A 111 -4.31 -34.60 -21.17
N ALA A 112 -3.92 -33.35 -21.49
CA ALA A 112 -4.70 -32.48 -22.36
C ALA A 112 -4.89 -33.09 -23.76
N PRO A 113 -6.11 -33.03 -24.34
CA PRO A 113 -6.38 -33.62 -25.67
C PRO A 113 -5.55 -32.99 -26.78
N GLU A 114 -5.35 -31.66 -26.72
CA GLU A 114 -4.50 -30.92 -27.64
C GLU A 114 -3.11 -30.71 -27.03
N ARG A 115 -2.07 -31.18 -27.72
CA ARG A 115 -0.68 -31.06 -27.26
C ARG A 115 -0.25 -29.60 -27.10
N SER A 116 -0.66 -28.71 -28.00
CA SER A 116 -0.36 -27.27 -27.94
C SER A 116 -0.93 -26.65 -26.67
N ALA A 117 -2.22 -26.87 -26.38
CA ALA A 117 -2.87 -26.39 -25.16
C ALA A 117 -2.24 -26.97 -23.89
N GLY A 118 -1.94 -28.27 -23.90
CA GLY A 118 -1.23 -28.95 -22.81
C GLY A 118 0.13 -28.32 -22.52
N TRP A 119 0.94 -28.06 -23.55
CA TRP A 119 2.25 -27.41 -23.40
C TRP A 119 2.16 -25.97 -22.90
N VAL A 120 1.17 -25.19 -23.35
CA VAL A 120 0.96 -23.81 -22.86
C VAL A 120 0.64 -23.81 -21.37
N LEU A 121 -0.30 -24.65 -20.92
CA LEU A 121 -0.65 -24.78 -19.51
C LEU A 121 0.55 -25.28 -18.69
N GLY A 122 1.27 -26.29 -19.19
CA GLY A 122 2.45 -26.84 -18.53
C GLY A 122 3.59 -25.82 -18.43
N ALA A 123 3.84 -25.04 -19.48
CA ALA A 123 4.85 -23.99 -19.48
C ALA A 123 4.50 -22.86 -18.52
N ALA A 124 3.23 -22.45 -18.46
CA ALA A 124 2.75 -21.49 -17.46
C ALA A 124 2.93 -22.04 -16.03
N LEU A 125 2.64 -23.33 -15.83
CA LEU A 125 2.85 -24.01 -14.55
C LEU A 125 4.33 -24.15 -14.15
N ILE A 126 5.23 -24.28 -15.12
CA ILE A 126 6.68 -24.35 -14.84
C ILE A 126 7.23 -22.95 -14.54
N LEU A 127 6.79 -21.94 -15.30
CA LEU A 127 7.37 -20.60 -15.22
C LEU A 127 7.01 -19.87 -13.91
N HIS A 128 5.86 -20.16 -13.30
CA HIS A 128 5.51 -19.61 -11.98
C HIS A 128 6.23 -20.27 -10.79
N ARG A 129 6.91 -21.41 -11.00
CA ARG A 129 7.69 -22.08 -9.93
C ARG A 129 8.95 -21.32 -9.54
N LEU A 130 9.56 -20.60 -10.49
CA LEU A 130 10.72 -19.76 -10.24
C LEU A 130 10.44 -18.69 -9.17
N PRO A 131 9.37 -17.88 -9.27
CA PRO A 131 9.03 -16.92 -8.22
C PRO A 131 8.80 -17.54 -6.85
N GLU A 132 8.20 -18.73 -6.76
CA GLU A 132 8.04 -19.42 -5.47
C GLU A 132 9.38 -19.82 -4.86
N GLY A 133 10.28 -20.36 -5.67
CA GLY A 133 11.65 -20.68 -5.24
C GLY A 133 12.40 -19.44 -4.76
N LEU A 134 12.28 -18.33 -5.50
CA LEU A 134 12.85 -17.03 -5.13
C LEU A 134 12.25 -16.53 -3.81
N PHE A 135 10.93 -16.60 -3.66
CA PHE A 135 10.22 -16.19 -2.44
C PHE A 135 10.70 -16.99 -1.22
N VAL A 136 10.77 -18.32 -1.31
CA VAL A 136 11.25 -19.17 -0.21
C VAL A 136 12.71 -18.84 0.14
N ALA A 137 13.54 -18.58 -0.85
CA ALA A 137 14.96 -18.29 -0.64
C ALA A 137 15.26 -16.86 -0.15
N THR A 138 14.36 -15.90 -0.37
CA THR A 138 14.55 -14.49 -0.01
C THR A 138 13.71 -14.06 1.20
N ALA A 139 12.42 -14.39 1.23
CA ALA A 139 11.46 -13.92 2.24
C ALA A 139 11.37 -14.85 3.46
N LEU A 140 11.51 -16.17 3.30
CA LEU A 140 11.47 -17.13 4.43
C LEU A 140 12.83 -17.37 5.09
N ALA A 141 13.91 -16.97 4.43
CA ALA A 141 15.28 -17.13 4.92
C ALA A 141 16.11 -15.86 4.65
N PRO A 142 15.73 -14.70 5.20
CA PRO A 142 16.41 -13.44 4.91
C PRO A 142 17.88 -13.46 5.36
N PRO A 143 18.78 -12.84 4.59
CA PRO A 143 20.19 -12.75 4.94
C PRO A 143 20.40 -11.91 6.21
N GLY A 144 21.20 -12.41 7.16
CA GLY A 144 21.55 -11.69 8.41
C GLY A 144 21.10 -12.40 9.70
N VAL A 145 20.08 -13.26 9.65
CA VAL A 145 19.67 -14.13 10.77
C VAL A 145 20.21 -15.53 10.49
N GLU A 146 21.07 -16.08 11.37
CA GLU A 146 21.67 -17.45 11.31
C GLU A 146 21.14 -18.29 10.14
N SER A 147 21.74 -18.10 8.96
CA SER A 147 21.19 -18.57 7.69
C SER A 147 21.51 -20.04 7.47
N SER A 148 20.94 -20.89 8.32
CA SER A 148 21.02 -22.32 8.13
C SER A 148 20.40 -22.68 6.77
N PRO A 149 21.12 -23.38 5.87
CA PRO A 149 20.58 -23.78 4.56
C PRO A 149 19.29 -24.60 4.70
N ARG A 150 19.09 -25.24 5.86
CA ARG A 150 17.85 -25.94 6.21
C ARG A 150 16.61 -25.05 6.10
N ARG A 151 16.71 -23.74 6.39
CA ARG A 151 15.57 -22.80 6.33
C ARG A 151 15.05 -22.58 4.91
N THR A 152 15.88 -22.76 3.89
CA THR A 152 15.48 -22.66 2.47
C THR A 152 15.18 -24.03 1.88
N TYR A 153 16.08 -24.99 2.06
CA TYR A 153 15.98 -26.27 1.36
C TYR A 153 14.93 -27.23 1.97
N VAL A 154 14.58 -27.11 3.25
CA VAL A 154 13.49 -27.93 3.83
C VAL A 154 12.14 -27.53 3.24
N PRO A 155 11.72 -26.24 3.23
CA PRO A 155 10.50 -25.85 2.52
C PRO A 155 10.53 -26.22 1.03
N VAL A 156 11.63 -25.97 0.31
CA VAL A 156 11.74 -26.36 -1.11
C VAL A 156 11.54 -27.86 -1.33
N ALA A 157 12.11 -28.71 -0.46
CA ALA A 157 11.89 -30.14 -0.53
C ALA A 157 10.44 -30.53 -0.25
N LEU A 158 9.79 -29.89 0.74
CA LEU A 158 8.36 -30.10 1.00
C LEU A 158 7.49 -29.70 -0.19
N LEU A 159 7.78 -28.57 -0.83
CA LEU A 159 7.06 -28.13 -2.03
C LEU A 159 7.26 -29.09 -3.19
N ALA A 160 8.49 -29.55 -3.45
CA ALA A 160 8.76 -30.55 -4.48
C ALA A 160 8.00 -31.86 -4.23
N ILE A 161 7.97 -32.33 -2.98
CA ILE A 161 7.18 -33.51 -2.57
C ILE A 161 5.68 -33.25 -2.79
N GLY A 162 5.18 -32.06 -2.40
CA GLY A 162 3.80 -31.64 -2.64
C GLY A 162 3.43 -31.65 -4.13
N THR A 163 4.29 -31.13 -5.01
CA THR A 163 4.09 -31.17 -6.46
C THR A 163 4.04 -32.60 -6.98
N ILE A 164 4.88 -33.50 -6.49
CA ILE A 164 4.86 -34.92 -6.86
C ILE A 164 3.55 -35.58 -6.41
N ILE A 165 3.14 -35.36 -5.16
CA ILE A 165 1.87 -35.87 -4.63
C ILE A 165 0.69 -35.36 -5.46
N GLY A 166 0.70 -34.06 -5.79
CA GLY A 166 -0.28 -33.43 -6.66
C GLY A 166 -0.33 -34.05 -8.05
N ALA A 167 0.82 -34.29 -8.67
CA ALA A 167 0.91 -34.89 -10.00
C ALA A 167 0.43 -36.35 -10.06
N LEU A 168 0.62 -37.11 -8.98
CA LEU A 168 0.25 -38.52 -8.92
C LEU A 168 -1.20 -38.76 -8.46
N GLY A 169 -1.73 -37.91 -7.59
CA GLY A 169 -3.04 -38.11 -6.96
C GLY A 169 -3.82 -36.85 -6.62
N GLY A 170 -3.32 -35.66 -6.99
CA GLY A 170 -3.87 -34.38 -6.58
C GLY A 170 -5.35 -34.20 -6.93
N VAL A 171 -5.80 -34.64 -8.11
CA VAL A 171 -7.23 -34.56 -8.49
C VAL A 171 -8.13 -35.31 -7.50
N ARG A 172 -7.70 -36.49 -7.02
CA ARG A 172 -8.47 -37.27 -6.03
C ARG A 172 -8.39 -36.68 -4.62
N ILE A 173 -7.24 -36.10 -4.28
CA ILE A 173 -7.01 -35.46 -2.97
C ILE A 173 -7.85 -34.19 -2.87
N LEU A 174 -7.80 -33.34 -3.89
CA LEU A 174 -8.57 -32.10 -3.96
C LEU A 174 -10.08 -32.39 -4.02
N SER A 175 -10.53 -33.41 -4.74
CA SER A 175 -11.96 -33.74 -4.77
C SER A 175 -12.52 -34.25 -3.44
N ALA A 176 -11.66 -34.58 -2.46
CA ALA A 176 -12.07 -34.98 -1.12
C ALA A 176 -12.18 -33.80 -0.14
N VAL A 177 -11.70 -32.61 -0.52
CA VAL A 177 -11.69 -31.40 0.32
C VAL A 177 -12.55 -30.33 -0.35
N PRO A 178 -13.45 -29.65 0.39
CA PRO A 178 -14.21 -28.52 -0.18
C PRO A 178 -13.28 -27.43 -0.74
N GLU A 179 -13.54 -26.97 -1.96
CA GLU A 179 -12.77 -25.92 -2.64
C GLU A 179 -12.67 -24.64 -1.79
N THR A 180 -13.77 -24.27 -1.12
CA THR A 180 -13.81 -23.13 -0.18
C THR A 180 -12.76 -23.18 0.93
N ILE A 181 -12.37 -24.38 1.40
CA ILE A 181 -11.34 -24.52 2.44
C ILE A 181 -9.96 -24.30 1.83
N VAL A 182 -9.72 -24.89 0.65
CA VAL A 182 -8.45 -24.75 -0.07
C VAL A 182 -8.21 -23.29 -0.42
N ASP A 183 -9.19 -22.65 -1.06
CA ASP A 183 -9.11 -21.25 -1.46
C ASP A 183 -9.05 -20.31 -0.27
N GLY A 184 -9.67 -20.68 0.87
CA GLY A 184 -9.60 -19.89 2.09
C GLY A 184 -8.19 -19.86 2.67
N VAL A 185 -7.51 -21.02 2.70
CA VAL A 185 -6.11 -21.13 3.13
C VAL A 185 -5.18 -20.41 2.16
N VAL A 186 -5.43 -20.52 0.85
CA VAL A 186 -4.65 -19.81 -0.18
C VAL A 186 -4.83 -18.29 -0.04
N ALA A 187 -6.06 -17.79 0.09
CA ALA A 187 -6.36 -16.37 0.26
C ALA A 187 -5.69 -15.79 1.52
N PHE A 188 -5.76 -16.49 2.65
CA PHE A 188 -5.06 -16.07 3.87
C PHE A 188 -3.54 -16.06 3.67
N GLY A 189 -2.99 -17.09 3.04
CA GLY A 189 -1.56 -17.18 2.77
C GLY A 189 -1.05 -16.12 1.77
N ILE A 190 -1.84 -15.74 0.78
CA ILE A 190 -1.57 -14.60 -0.13
C ILE A 190 -1.27 -13.34 0.67
N GLY A 191 -2.12 -13.02 1.65
CA GLY A 191 -1.91 -11.89 2.55
C GLY A 191 -0.60 -11.94 3.32
N ALA A 192 -0.32 -13.10 3.92
CA ALA A 192 0.90 -13.35 4.66
C ALA A 192 2.16 -13.23 3.77
N MET A 193 2.10 -13.76 2.55
CA MET A 193 3.18 -13.66 1.56
C MET A 193 3.44 -12.22 1.15
N LEU A 194 2.40 -11.43 0.84
CA LEU A 194 2.54 -10.03 0.49
C LEU A 194 3.23 -9.23 1.60
N ARG A 195 2.87 -9.47 2.87
CA ARG A 195 3.55 -8.84 4.01
C ARG A 195 5.03 -9.21 4.08
N LEU A 196 5.38 -10.48 3.90
CA LEU A 196 6.77 -10.95 3.99
C LEU A 196 7.65 -10.48 2.82
N VAL A 197 7.13 -10.35 1.60
CA VAL A 197 7.91 -9.84 0.45
C VAL A 197 8.25 -8.37 0.63
N VAL A 198 7.28 -7.59 1.10
CA VAL A 198 7.42 -6.13 1.17
C VAL A 198 8.35 -5.73 2.32
N HIS A 199 8.53 -6.58 3.32
CA HIS A 199 9.27 -6.25 4.54
C HIS A 199 10.52 -7.11 4.71
N THR A 200 11.67 -6.55 4.35
CA THR A 200 12.99 -7.16 4.60
C THR A 200 14.02 -6.06 4.87
N HIS A 201 14.73 -6.15 5.99
CA HIS A 201 15.76 -5.19 6.37
C HIS A 201 17.07 -5.48 5.64
N THR A 202 17.32 -4.75 4.55
CA THR A 202 18.66 -4.68 3.95
C THR A 202 19.24 -3.28 4.15
N PRO A 203 20.57 -3.14 4.29
CA PRO A 203 21.23 -1.84 4.32
C PRO A 203 20.81 -0.98 3.12
N ALA A 204 20.77 0.34 3.32
CA ALA A 204 20.35 1.28 2.27
C ALA A 204 21.21 1.10 1.00
N PRO A 205 20.61 0.71 -0.15
CA PRO A 205 21.35 0.47 -1.38
C PRO A 205 21.93 1.76 -1.96
N ASP A 206 23.10 1.67 -2.58
CA ASP A 206 23.67 2.77 -3.37
C ASP A 206 22.85 3.04 -4.65
N ALA A 207 23.16 4.13 -5.37
CA ALA A 207 22.39 4.51 -6.56
C ALA A 207 22.40 3.45 -7.67
N ALA A 208 23.52 2.74 -7.84
CA ALA A 208 23.64 1.69 -8.86
C ALA A 208 22.80 0.46 -8.49
N GLN A 209 22.80 0.06 -7.22
CA GLN A 209 21.97 -1.01 -6.71
C GLN A 209 20.48 -0.69 -6.82
N ARG A 210 20.06 0.56 -6.54
CA ARG A 210 18.67 1.00 -6.73
C ARG A 210 18.22 0.87 -8.18
N ALA A 211 19.05 1.33 -9.12
CA ALA A 211 18.77 1.21 -10.55
C ALA A 211 18.68 -0.26 -11.00
N VAL A 212 19.63 -1.12 -10.59
CA VAL A 212 19.61 -2.55 -10.94
C VAL A 212 18.37 -3.26 -10.37
N SER A 213 18.01 -2.96 -9.12
CA SER A 213 16.80 -3.48 -8.48
C SER A 213 15.54 -3.01 -9.22
N ALA A 214 15.46 -1.72 -9.58
CA ALA A 214 14.33 -1.18 -10.33
C ALA A 214 14.18 -1.78 -11.72
N VAL A 215 15.27 -1.94 -12.47
CA VAL A 215 15.23 -2.62 -13.78
C VAL A 215 14.74 -4.06 -13.62
N SER A 216 15.27 -4.79 -12.63
CA SER A 216 14.88 -6.18 -12.38
C SER A 216 13.41 -6.30 -11.93
N PHE A 217 12.91 -5.32 -11.17
CA PHE A 217 11.50 -5.19 -10.82
C PHE A 217 10.64 -4.99 -12.06
N LEU A 218 10.97 -4.05 -12.93
CA LEU A 218 10.22 -3.80 -14.17
C LEU A 218 10.22 -5.01 -15.10
N VAL A 219 11.37 -5.69 -15.23
CA VAL A 219 11.49 -6.96 -15.96
C VAL A 219 10.59 -8.03 -15.33
N GLY A 220 10.56 -8.13 -14.00
CA GLY A 220 9.68 -9.05 -13.29
C GLY A 220 8.19 -8.79 -13.54
N VAL A 221 7.77 -7.52 -13.46
CA VAL A 221 6.39 -7.09 -13.76
C VAL A 221 6.05 -7.44 -15.22
N ALA A 222 6.90 -7.07 -16.16
CA ALA A 222 6.70 -7.34 -17.58
C ALA A 222 6.62 -8.84 -17.88
N LEU A 223 7.47 -9.65 -17.24
CA LEU A 223 7.46 -11.10 -17.37
C LEU A 223 6.11 -11.67 -16.93
N VAL A 224 5.61 -11.32 -15.75
CA VAL A 224 4.33 -11.83 -15.23
C VAL A 224 3.15 -11.40 -16.10
N LEU A 225 3.12 -10.15 -16.56
CA LEU A 225 2.07 -9.64 -17.44
C LEU A 225 2.13 -10.26 -18.86
N SER A 226 3.31 -10.74 -19.28
CA SER A 226 3.48 -11.40 -20.58
C SER A 226 3.06 -12.87 -20.59
N LEU A 227 2.99 -13.54 -19.43
CA LEU A 227 2.63 -14.96 -19.44
C LEU A 227 1.16 -15.08 -19.86
N PRO A 228 0.82 -16.01 -20.76
CA PRO A 228 -0.55 -16.29 -21.12
C PRO A 228 -1.39 -16.51 -19.85
N ASP A 229 -2.61 -15.99 -19.86
CA ASP A 229 -3.62 -16.40 -18.88
C ASP A 229 -3.94 -17.87 -19.15
N PRO A 230 -3.60 -18.81 -18.25
CA PRO A 230 -3.80 -20.23 -18.48
C PRO A 230 -5.29 -20.59 -18.62
N LEU A 231 -6.22 -19.68 -18.33
CA LEU A 231 -7.64 -19.94 -18.43
C LEU A 231 -8.40 -18.83 -19.18
N GLY A 232 -8.39 -18.93 -20.51
CA GLY A 232 -9.53 -18.52 -21.36
C GLY A 232 -10.84 -19.30 -21.08
N VAL A 233 -10.92 -19.96 -19.91
CA VAL A 233 -12.07 -20.65 -19.32
C VAL A 233 -12.69 -19.79 -18.21
N LEU A 234 -11.94 -18.93 -17.51
CA LEU A 234 -12.45 -18.05 -16.44
C LEU A 234 -13.42 -16.99 -16.98
N GLN A 235 -13.13 -16.45 -18.17
CA GLN A 235 -14.04 -15.56 -18.90
C GLN A 235 -15.40 -16.20 -19.25
N ARG A 236 -15.50 -17.54 -19.23
CA ARG A 236 -16.75 -18.26 -19.51
C ARG A 236 -17.58 -18.53 -18.26
N ALA A 237 -17.01 -18.41 -17.05
CA ALA A 237 -17.71 -18.69 -15.80
C ALA A 237 -18.52 -17.49 -15.29
N GLN A 238 -18.05 -16.26 -15.51
CA GLN A 238 -18.82 -15.02 -15.22
C GLN A 238 -18.71 -14.00 -16.36
N PRO A 239 -19.57 -14.07 -17.38
CA PRO A 239 -19.56 -13.12 -18.50
C PRO A 239 -19.98 -11.68 -18.14
N SER A 240 -20.31 -11.40 -16.87
CA SER A 240 -20.85 -10.12 -16.42
C SER A 240 -19.89 -9.26 -15.57
N GLU A 241 -18.71 -9.74 -15.17
CA GLU A 241 -17.76 -8.93 -14.40
C GLU A 241 -16.38 -8.91 -15.08
N LEU A 242 -15.84 -7.71 -15.29
CA LEU A 242 -14.51 -7.52 -15.88
C LEU A 242 -13.46 -8.21 -15.01
N SER A 243 -12.52 -8.94 -15.62
CA SER A 243 -11.40 -9.48 -14.84
C SER A 243 -10.63 -8.34 -14.16
N LEU A 244 -10.01 -8.60 -13.01
CA LEU A 244 -9.19 -7.61 -12.29
C LEU A 244 -8.23 -6.87 -13.25
N VAL A 245 -7.58 -7.63 -14.13
CA VAL A 245 -6.63 -7.13 -15.14
C VAL A 245 -7.32 -6.21 -16.16
N GLN A 246 -8.53 -6.57 -16.59
CA GLN A 246 -9.31 -5.75 -17.54
C GLN A 246 -9.84 -4.45 -16.92
N SER A 247 -9.97 -4.40 -15.59
CA SER A 247 -10.41 -3.19 -14.86
C SER A 247 -9.26 -2.22 -14.57
N VAL A 248 -8.04 -2.71 -14.39
CA VAL A 248 -6.88 -1.89 -14.00
C VAL A 248 -6.47 -0.90 -15.10
N VAL A 249 -6.32 -1.35 -16.36
CA VAL A 249 -5.82 -0.48 -17.45
C VAL A 249 -6.77 0.69 -17.73
N PRO A 250 -8.09 0.50 -17.90
CA PRO A 250 -9.02 1.61 -18.10
C PRO A 250 -8.99 2.61 -16.95
N LEU A 251 -8.91 2.13 -15.69
CA LEU A 251 -8.77 3.02 -14.53
C LEU A 251 -7.50 3.86 -14.60
N PHE A 252 -6.36 3.28 -14.98
CA PHE A 252 -5.11 4.04 -15.16
C PHE A 252 -5.21 5.08 -16.27
N VAL A 253 -5.77 4.72 -17.43
CA VAL A 253 -5.92 5.64 -18.57
C VAL A 253 -6.81 6.82 -18.18
N GLU A 254 -7.94 6.53 -17.54
CA GLU A 254 -8.94 7.53 -17.12
C GLU A 254 -8.40 8.51 -16.07
N THR A 255 -7.60 8.01 -15.12
CA THR A 255 -7.15 8.81 -13.98
C THR A 255 -5.78 9.47 -14.18
N ALA A 256 -5.00 9.03 -15.18
CA ALA A 256 -3.66 9.57 -15.47
C ALA A 256 -3.62 11.09 -15.71
N PRO A 257 -4.53 11.71 -16.52
CA PRO A 257 -4.50 13.16 -16.73
C PRO A 257 -4.71 13.95 -15.44
N SER A 258 -5.66 13.53 -14.61
CA SER A 258 -5.96 14.19 -13.33
C SER A 258 -4.82 14.04 -12.33
N PHE A 259 -4.17 12.87 -12.29
CA PHE A 259 -3.02 12.64 -11.43
C PHE A 259 -1.80 13.45 -11.88
N LEU A 260 -1.51 13.55 -13.19
CA LEU A 260 -0.45 14.43 -13.70
C LEU A 260 -0.73 15.91 -13.39
N ALA A 261 -1.96 16.37 -13.60
CA ALA A 261 -2.35 17.73 -13.26
C ALA A 261 -2.16 18.02 -11.77
N ALA A 262 -2.52 17.07 -10.90
CA ALA A 262 -2.30 17.14 -9.46
C ALA A 262 -0.82 17.28 -9.08
N LEU A 263 0.08 16.51 -9.70
CA LEU A 263 1.52 16.61 -9.48
C LEU A 263 2.06 17.98 -9.91
N VAL A 264 1.64 18.49 -11.06
CA VAL A 264 2.04 19.82 -11.56
C VAL A 264 1.57 20.92 -10.62
N VAL A 265 0.29 20.91 -10.22
CA VAL A 265 -0.27 21.89 -9.29
C VAL A 265 0.47 21.85 -7.95
N THR A 266 0.76 20.65 -7.45
CA THR A 266 1.57 20.46 -6.24
C THR A 266 2.95 21.11 -6.36
N GLY A 267 3.67 20.84 -7.46
CA GLY A 267 4.94 21.51 -7.73
C GLY A 267 4.80 23.03 -7.76
N VAL A 268 3.81 23.57 -8.48
CA VAL A 268 3.56 25.02 -8.54
C VAL A 268 3.33 25.58 -7.15
N LEU A 269 2.50 24.94 -6.31
CA LEU A 269 2.27 25.39 -4.94
C LEU A 269 3.55 25.47 -4.12
N TYR A 270 4.47 24.52 -4.23
CA TYR A 270 5.79 24.60 -3.58
C TYR A 270 6.60 25.82 -4.03
N ALA A 271 6.39 26.31 -5.25
CA ALA A 271 7.03 27.52 -5.74
C ALA A 271 6.41 28.80 -5.19
N VAL A 272 5.07 28.85 -5.05
CA VAL A 272 4.33 30.09 -4.73
C VAL A 272 4.01 30.27 -3.25
N VAL A 273 3.84 29.18 -2.48
CA VAL A 273 3.39 29.26 -1.08
C VAL A 273 4.51 29.78 -0.18
N PRO A 274 4.34 30.95 0.46
CA PRO A 274 5.31 31.46 1.41
C PRO A 274 5.30 30.61 2.70
N ARG A 275 6.49 30.30 3.22
CA ARG A 275 6.66 29.55 4.47
C ARG A 275 6.14 30.37 5.65
N ARG A 276 5.00 29.95 6.21
CA ARG A 276 4.44 30.57 7.42
C ARG A 276 5.19 30.06 8.66
N ARG A 277 5.56 30.97 9.57
CA ARG A 277 6.18 30.61 10.84
C ARG A 277 5.19 29.84 11.72
N ALA A 278 5.69 28.88 12.49
CA ALA A 278 4.87 28.12 13.44
C ALA A 278 4.14 29.01 14.44
N SER A 279 4.74 30.14 14.83
CA SER A 279 4.13 31.14 15.72
C SER A 279 2.82 31.74 15.20
N TRP A 280 2.54 31.66 13.89
CA TRP A 280 1.24 32.07 13.36
C TRP A 280 0.09 31.20 13.92
N LEU A 281 0.38 29.94 14.26
CA LEU A 281 -0.59 28.99 14.84
C LEU A 281 -0.91 29.29 16.31
N GLU A 282 -0.12 30.13 16.97
CA GLU A 282 -0.34 30.58 18.34
C GLU A 282 -1.45 31.64 18.35
N ALA A 283 -2.69 31.17 18.42
CA ALA A 283 -3.86 32.02 18.65
C ALA A 283 -4.36 31.85 20.09
N THR A 284 -4.93 32.90 20.67
CA THR A 284 -5.46 32.86 22.05
C THR A 284 -6.79 32.12 22.17
N ARG A 285 -7.65 32.19 21.14
CA ARG A 285 -8.97 31.54 21.13
C ARG A 285 -8.90 30.15 20.47
N PRO A 286 -9.49 29.10 21.07
CA PRO A 286 -9.47 27.74 20.49
C PRO A 286 -10.01 27.65 19.06
N VAL A 287 -11.06 28.41 18.73
CA VAL A 287 -11.62 28.48 17.36
C VAL A 287 -10.62 29.06 16.39
N ALA A 288 -9.88 30.11 16.79
CA ALA A 288 -8.84 30.69 15.96
C ALA A 288 -7.64 29.73 15.82
N GLN A 289 -7.28 28.98 16.86
CA GLN A 289 -6.24 27.94 16.79
C GLN A 289 -6.63 26.87 15.75
N ALA A 290 -7.84 26.32 15.85
CA ALA A 290 -8.33 25.32 14.92
C ALA A 290 -8.43 25.85 13.48
N ALA A 291 -8.97 27.05 13.29
CA ALA A 291 -9.07 27.66 11.96
C ALA A 291 -7.69 27.91 11.33
N ARG A 292 -6.72 28.41 12.12
CA ARG A 292 -5.34 28.60 11.64
C ARG A 292 -4.64 27.28 11.37
N GLY A 293 -4.85 26.26 12.20
CA GLY A 293 -4.36 24.91 11.96
C GLY A 293 -4.87 24.31 10.65
N ALA A 294 -6.19 24.37 10.41
CA ALA A 294 -6.78 23.89 9.16
C ALA A 294 -6.24 24.66 7.94
N ALA A 295 -6.18 25.99 8.03
CA ALA A 295 -5.65 26.85 6.97
C ALA A 295 -4.15 26.65 6.71
N PHE A 296 -3.39 26.24 7.72
CA PHE A 296 -1.97 25.90 7.59
C PHE A 296 -1.77 24.62 6.78
N GLY A 297 -2.72 23.69 6.84
CA GLY A 297 -2.72 22.45 6.07
C GLY A 297 -3.06 22.60 4.60
N VAL A 298 -3.98 23.50 4.25
CA VAL A 298 -4.45 23.72 2.86
C VAL A 298 -3.32 23.86 1.83
N PRO A 299 -2.29 24.70 2.04
CA PRO A 299 -1.25 24.90 1.05
C PRO A 299 -0.12 23.86 1.13
N LEU A 300 -0.16 22.94 2.11
CA LEU A 300 0.83 21.87 2.23
C LEU A 300 0.35 20.70 1.36
N PRO A 301 1.03 20.39 0.24
CA PRO A 301 0.68 19.26 -0.61
C PRO A 301 1.24 17.96 -0.02
N ALA A 302 0.98 17.78 1.27
CA ALA A 302 1.39 16.62 2.03
C ALA A 302 0.18 15.68 2.11
N GLY A 303 0.29 14.51 1.48
CA GLY A 303 -0.54 13.37 1.86
C GLY A 303 -0.34 13.01 3.34
N SER A 304 -1.06 12.01 3.84
CA SER A 304 -1.04 11.64 5.27
C SER A 304 0.37 11.32 5.83
N CYS A 305 1.36 11.02 4.98
CA CYS A 305 2.75 10.77 5.37
C CYS A 305 3.56 12.06 5.64
N GLY A 306 3.38 13.12 4.84
CA GLY A 306 4.14 14.39 5.01
C GLY A 306 3.67 15.23 6.22
N VAL A 307 2.48 14.95 6.73
CA VAL A 307 1.90 15.61 7.91
C VAL A 307 2.65 15.22 9.20
N LEU A 308 3.16 13.99 9.26
CA LEU A 308 3.74 13.40 10.47
C LEU A 308 4.97 14.16 11.02
N PRO A 309 6.02 14.43 10.23
CA PRO A 309 7.20 15.16 10.73
C PRO A 309 6.86 16.59 11.14
N ILE A 310 5.93 17.25 10.41
CA ILE A 310 5.47 18.60 10.73
C ILE A 310 4.72 18.59 12.07
N ALA A 311 3.79 17.65 12.26
CA ALA A 311 3.01 17.56 13.48
C ALA A 311 3.90 17.31 14.72
N ARG A 312 4.88 16.41 14.64
CA ARG A 312 5.87 16.19 15.72
C ARG A 312 6.62 17.47 16.09
N ARG A 313 7.04 18.26 15.09
CA ARG A 313 7.69 19.55 15.35
C ARG A 313 6.74 20.55 16.00
N LEU A 314 5.48 20.61 15.58
CA LEU A 314 4.49 21.50 16.21
C LEU A 314 4.26 21.13 17.68
N PHE A 315 4.25 19.84 18.02
CA PHE A 315 4.21 19.39 19.42
C PHE A 315 5.47 19.80 20.19
N ALA A 316 6.66 19.62 19.60
CA ALA A 316 7.92 20.05 20.22
C ALA A 316 8.00 21.58 20.42
N LEU A 317 7.39 22.35 19.52
CA LEU A 317 7.25 23.81 19.64
C LEU A 317 6.11 24.23 20.57
N HIS A 318 5.45 23.29 21.25
CA HIS A 318 4.36 23.56 22.20
C HIS A 318 3.18 24.32 21.57
N ILE A 319 2.95 24.13 20.27
CA ILE A 319 1.80 24.71 19.57
C ILE A 319 0.50 24.10 20.15
N PRO A 320 -0.59 24.89 20.31
CA PRO A 320 -1.82 24.37 20.90
C PRO A 320 -2.37 23.14 20.19
N VAL A 321 -2.78 22.13 20.98
CA VAL A 321 -3.29 20.83 20.47
C VAL A 321 -4.44 21.00 19.48
N ALA A 322 -5.33 21.98 19.69
CA ALA A 322 -6.43 22.27 18.77
C ALA A 322 -5.93 22.69 17.37
N ALA A 323 -4.86 23.48 17.28
CA ALA A 323 -4.27 23.83 15.98
C ALA A 323 -3.64 22.60 15.30
N ILE A 324 -2.93 21.78 16.06
CA ILE A 324 -2.28 20.57 15.53
C ILE A 324 -3.32 19.55 15.06
N LEU A 325 -4.37 19.29 15.83
CA LEU A 325 -5.44 18.37 15.44
C LEU A 325 -6.19 18.86 14.19
N ALA A 326 -6.50 20.17 14.11
CA ALA A 326 -7.15 20.73 12.93
C ALA A 326 -6.24 20.63 11.69
N PHE A 327 -4.94 20.90 11.84
CA PHE A 327 -3.94 20.72 10.79
C PHE A 327 -3.88 19.26 10.32
N VAL A 328 -3.77 18.31 11.25
CA VAL A 328 -3.62 16.89 10.95
C VAL A 328 -4.83 16.32 10.21
N VAL A 329 -6.05 16.72 10.59
CA VAL A 329 -7.28 16.29 9.92
C VAL A 329 -7.45 16.97 8.57
N ALA A 330 -7.26 18.30 8.51
CA ALA A 330 -7.56 19.08 7.32
C ALA A 330 -6.58 18.84 6.17
N THR A 331 -5.28 18.68 6.46
CA THR A 331 -4.24 18.60 5.41
C THR A 331 -4.49 17.48 4.39
N PRO A 332 -4.61 16.20 4.77
CA PRO A 332 -4.84 15.14 3.79
C PRO A 332 -6.24 15.20 3.16
N ALA A 333 -7.23 15.75 3.89
CA ALA A 333 -8.61 15.83 3.44
C ALA A 333 -8.85 16.96 2.41
N LEU A 334 -8.01 18.00 2.43
CA LEU A 334 -8.05 19.15 1.52
C LEU A 334 -6.95 19.12 0.45
N ALA A 335 -6.18 18.03 0.41
CA ALA A 335 -5.09 17.86 -0.54
C ALA A 335 -5.63 17.99 -1.98
N LEU A 336 -5.00 18.87 -2.77
CA LEU A 336 -5.51 19.25 -4.09
C LEU A 336 -5.47 18.07 -5.06
N ASP A 337 -4.48 17.21 -4.93
CA ASP A 337 -4.34 15.97 -5.69
C ASP A 337 -5.57 15.07 -5.59
N GLY A 338 -6.02 14.81 -4.36
CA GLY A 338 -7.27 14.08 -4.11
C GLY A 338 -8.51 14.84 -4.57
N ALA A 339 -8.48 16.19 -4.60
CA ALA A 339 -9.58 17.01 -5.10
C ALA A 339 -9.74 16.90 -6.62
N PHE A 340 -8.65 17.04 -7.40
CA PHE A 340 -8.69 16.93 -8.86
C PHE A 340 -9.19 15.56 -9.31
N LEU A 341 -8.67 14.50 -8.70
CA LEU A 341 -9.11 13.13 -8.98
C LEU A 341 -10.59 12.92 -8.64
N SER A 342 -11.07 13.53 -7.55
CA SER A 342 -12.49 13.45 -7.15
C SER A 342 -13.41 14.24 -8.07
N VAL A 343 -12.99 15.40 -8.57
CA VAL A 343 -13.80 16.14 -9.56
C VAL A 343 -14.02 15.27 -10.79
N ARG A 344 -12.98 14.57 -11.27
CA ARG A 344 -13.08 13.70 -12.44
C ARG A 344 -13.97 12.48 -12.19
N LEU A 345 -13.79 11.79 -11.06
CA LEU A 345 -14.47 10.52 -10.78
C LEU A 345 -15.85 10.65 -10.11
N LEU A 346 -16.05 11.68 -9.31
CA LEU A 346 -17.23 11.85 -8.44
C LEU A 346 -18.06 13.10 -8.79
N GLY A 347 -17.52 13.98 -9.65
CA GLY A 347 -18.12 15.25 -10.00
C GLY A 347 -17.80 16.38 -9.02
N ALA A 348 -17.91 17.62 -9.52
CA ALA A 348 -17.65 18.82 -8.73
C ALA A 348 -18.57 18.98 -7.50
N PRO A 349 -19.89 18.71 -7.57
CA PRO A 349 -20.79 18.92 -6.43
C PRO A 349 -20.42 18.06 -5.22
N LEU A 350 -20.18 16.76 -5.43
CA LEU A 350 -19.80 15.85 -4.34
C LEU A 350 -18.39 16.19 -3.81
N THR A 351 -17.46 16.59 -4.68
CA THR A 351 -16.12 16.98 -4.28
C THR A 351 -16.11 18.23 -3.40
N LEU A 352 -16.86 19.27 -3.78
CA LEU A 352 -16.99 20.49 -2.98
C LEU A 352 -17.65 20.20 -1.64
N ALA A 353 -18.71 19.38 -1.62
CA ALA A 353 -19.36 18.97 -0.39
C ALA A 353 -18.40 18.19 0.53
N ARG A 354 -17.60 17.27 -0.02
CA ARG A 354 -16.53 16.58 0.71
C ARG A 354 -15.57 17.57 1.34
N LEU A 355 -15.00 18.50 0.56
CA LEU A 355 -14.03 19.48 1.07
C LEU A 355 -14.63 20.32 2.20
N ALA A 356 -15.85 20.83 2.02
CA ALA A 356 -16.54 21.63 3.04
C ALA A 356 -16.76 20.85 4.33
N VAL A 357 -17.27 19.61 4.23
CA VAL A 357 -17.47 18.73 5.39
C VAL A 357 -16.16 18.40 6.08
N SER A 358 -15.08 18.14 5.34
CA SER A 358 -13.76 17.87 5.91
C SER A 358 -13.22 19.04 6.72
N VAL A 359 -13.41 20.29 6.26
CA VAL A 359 -13.04 21.49 7.04
C VAL A 359 -13.84 21.56 8.33
N ILE A 360 -15.17 21.39 8.24
CA ILE A 360 -16.06 21.45 9.40
C ILE A 360 -15.68 20.36 10.41
N LEU A 361 -15.45 19.14 9.92
CA LEU A 361 -15.03 18.00 10.74
C LEU A 361 -13.71 18.30 11.46
N ALA A 362 -12.70 18.80 10.74
CA ALA A 362 -11.42 19.17 11.31
C ALA A 362 -11.57 20.20 12.45
N MET A 363 -12.39 21.22 12.24
CA MET A 363 -12.67 22.25 13.26
C MET A 363 -13.40 21.67 14.47
N VAL A 364 -14.48 20.91 14.25
CA VAL A 364 -15.31 20.37 15.34
C VAL A 364 -14.51 19.37 16.18
N VAL A 365 -13.78 18.45 15.54
CA VAL A 365 -12.94 17.47 16.24
C VAL A 365 -11.82 18.17 17.01
N ALA A 366 -11.12 19.12 16.39
CA ALA A 366 -10.07 19.89 17.06
C ALA A 366 -10.57 20.65 18.30
N LEU A 367 -11.76 21.25 18.21
CA LEU A 367 -12.37 21.98 19.32
C LEU A 367 -12.91 21.06 20.41
N ALA A 368 -13.46 19.90 20.05
CA ALA A 368 -13.96 18.94 21.00
C ALA A 368 -12.81 18.31 21.81
N ILE A 369 -11.79 17.81 21.11
CA ILE A 369 -10.66 17.10 21.72
C ILE A 369 -9.69 18.06 22.39
N GLY A 370 -9.44 19.23 21.78
CA GLY A 370 -8.52 20.25 22.29
C GLY A 370 -8.92 20.87 23.64
N ARG A 371 -10.16 20.66 24.10
CA ARG A 371 -10.63 21.12 25.43
C ARG A 371 -10.05 20.32 26.58
N PHE A 372 -9.72 19.05 26.37
CA PHE A 372 -9.30 18.15 27.43
C PHE A 372 -8.00 17.40 27.11
N ALA A 373 -7.58 17.36 25.85
CA ALA A 373 -6.28 16.82 25.47
C ALA A 373 -5.17 17.73 26.01
N ARG A 374 -4.22 17.13 26.75
CA ARG A 374 -3.04 17.80 27.26
C ARG A 374 -1.81 17.17 26.62
N PRO A 375 -0.83 17.95 26.13
CA PRO A 375 0.45 17.41 25.70
C PRO A 375 1.08 16.58 26.83
N SER A 376 1.57 15.41 26.49
CA SER A 376 2.34 14.55 27.37
C SER A 376 3.73 15.18 27.58
N ALA A 377 4.28 15.11 28.80
CA ALA A 377 5.61 15.63 29.12
C ALA A 377 6.76 14.84 28.43
N SER A 378 6.44 13.86 27.58
CA SER A 378 7.35 12.89 26.97
C SER A 378 8.42 13.47 26.04
N ILE A 379 8.31 14.75 25.64
CA ILE A 379 9.32 15.40 24.78
C ILE A 379 10.56 15.81 25.58
N ALA A 380 10.51 15.85 26.92
CA ALA A 380 11.68 16.21 27.73
C ALA A 380 12.83 15.16 27.71
N SER A 381 12.60 13.94 27.19
CA SER A 381 13.58 12.84 27.26
C SER A 381 14.05 12.29 25.91
N PHE A 382 13.62 12.85 24.77
CA PHE A 382 14.17 12.49 23.47
C PHE A 382 15.20 13.55 23.06
N GLY A 383 16.47 13.29 23.35
CA GLY A 383 17.57 13.99 22.70
C GLY A 383 17.38 13.88 21.19
N ALA A 384 17.19 15.01 20.53
CA ALA A 384 16.92 15.08 19.10
C ALA A 384 18.02 14.35 18.32
N PRO A 385 17.72 13.19 17.69
CA PRO A 385 18.56 12.70 16.61
C PRO A 385 18.30 13.59 15.39
N ASP A 386 19.15 13.47 14.38
CA ASP A 386 19.34 14.27 13.17
C ASP A 386 18.11 14.41 12.20
N VAL A 387 16.88 14.42 12.73
CA VAL A 387 15.63 14.83 12.07
C VAL A 387 15.66 16.34 11.76
N GLY A 388 16.62 17.07 12.34
CA GLY A 388 16.87 18.49 12.15
C GLY A 388 17.17 18.86 10.69
N ALA A 389 18.02 18.12 9.98
CA ALA A 389 18.49 18.53 8.65
C ALA A 389 17.39 18.56 7.56
N GLN A 390 16.44 17.62 7.59
CA GLN A 390 15.31 17.60 6.62
C GLN A 390 14.16 18.55 7.02
N ALA A 391 13.99 18.82 8.33
CA ALA A 391 13.00 19.75 8.84
C ALA A 391 13.47 21.23 8.81
N GLU A 392 14.77 21.49 8.90
CA GLU A 392 15.41 22.80 8.68
C GLU A 392 15.19 23.28 7.26
N ALA A 393 15.24 22.35 6.30
CA ALA A 393 14.89 22.61 4.91
C ALA A 393 13.43 23.03 4.72
N SER A 394 12.52 22.84 5.69
CA SER A 394 11.08 23.21 5.57
C SER A 394 10.67 24.49 6.32
N PHE A 395 11.47 24.95 7.31
CA PHE A 395 11.16 26.17 8.08
C PHE A 395 12.27 27.23 8.09
N GLY A 396 13.32 27.01 7.29
CA GLY A 396 14.30 28.02 6.86
C GLY A 396 15.50 28.16 7.79
N HIS A 397 16.70 28.22 7.21
CA HIS A 397 17.83 29.12 7.53
C HIS A 397 18.69 29.37 6.25
N ALA A 398 19.01 30.65 6.05
CA ALA A 398 20.13 31.33 5.37
C ALA A 398 20.54 31.12 3.88
N ASP A 399 20.54 32.27 3.18
CA ASP A 399 21.49 32.84 2.20
C ASP A 399 21.55 32.44 0.72
N THR A 400 20.87 31.39 0.26
CA THR A 400 20.50 31.28 -1.17
C THR A 400 19.12 30.65 -1.28
N ALA A 401 18.05 31.46 -1.30
CA ALA A 401 16.72 30.93 -1.54
C ALA A 401 16.72 30.24 -2.92
N PRO A 402 16.47 28.92 -3.00
CA PRO A 402 16.46 28.21 -4.29
C PRO A 402 15.46 28.88 -5.23
N SER A 403 15.75 28.91 -6.53
CA SER A 403 14.87 29.55 -7.52
C SER A 403 13.45 28.98 -7.43
N ALA A 404 12.45 29.77 -7.83
CA ALA A 404 11.06 29.31 -7.84
C ALA A 404 10.91 28.01 -8.65
N TRP A 405 11.68 27.85 -9.73
CA TRP A 405 11.77 26.62 -10.51
C TRP A 405 12.33 25.44 -9.72
N ALA A 406 13.43 25.62 -8.98
CA ALA A 406 14.00 24.55 -8.17
C ALA A 406 13.00 24.05 -7.13
N ARG A 407 12.33 24.97 -6.43
CA ARG A 407 11.25 24.61 -5.48
C ARG A 407 10.10 23.88 -6.16
N MET A 408 9.71 24.33 -7.35
CA MET A 408 8.65 23.70 -8.13
C MET A 408 8.98 22.24 -8.50
N ARG A 409 10.18 22.04 -9.03
CA ARG A 409 10.70 20.73 -9.41
C ARG A 409 10.78 19.83 -8.20
N ASP A 410 11.37 20.30 -7.11
CA ASP A 410 11.56 19.48 -5.91
C ASP A 410 10.21 19.08 -5.31
N GLY A 411 9.23 19.99 -5.28
CA GLY A 411 7.85 19.69 -4.87
C GLY A 411 7.12 18.69 -5.77
N PHE A 412 7.30 18.79 -7.08
CA PHE A 412 6.75 17.81 -8.05
C PHE A 412 7.35 16.42 -7.84
N VAL A 413 8.67 16.36 -7.66
CA VAL A 413 9.42 15.12 -7.49
C VAL A 413 9.06 14.45 -6.17
N ASP A 414 9.00 15.21 -5.09
CA ASP A 414 8.58 14.74 -3.78
C ASP A 414 7.15 14.18 -3.83
N ALA A 415 6.23 14.88 -4.49
CA ALA A 415 4.87 14.40 -4.68
C ALA A 415 4.80 13.12 -5.51
N LEU A 416 5.56 13.03 -6.61
CA LEU A 416 5.62 11.83 -7.44
C LEU A 416 6.10 10.61 -6.65
N ASP A 417 7.16 10.79 -5.87
CA ASP A 417 7.82 9.75 -5.10
C ASP A 417 6.93 9.24 -3.95
N HIS A 418 6.20 10.14 -3.28
CA HIS A 418 5.34 9.77 -2.15
C HIS A 418 3.93 9.35 -2.55
N LEU A 419 3.36 9.88 -3.64
CA LEU A 419 1.98 9.61 -4.05
C LEU A 419 1.87 8.46 -5.05
N GLY A 420 2.92 8.17 -5.82
CA GLY A 420 2.88 7.17 -6.88
C GLY A 420 2.46 5.78 -6.39
N ALA A 421 3.04 5.32 -5.28
CA ALA A 421 2.74 4.01 -4.70
C ALA A 421 1.29 3.90 -4.22
N TRP A 422 0.81 4.94 -3.53
CA TRP A 422 -0.57 5.02 -3.07
C TRP A 422 -1.59 5.09 -4.21
N TYR A 423 -1.25 5.79 -5.29
CA TYR A 423 -2.09 5.85 -6.48
C TYR A 423 -2.24 4.48 -7.15
N VAL A 424 -1.13 3.75 -7.36
CA VAL A 424 -1.17 2.38 -7.88
C VAL A 424 -1.96 1.47 -6.96
N LEU A 425 -1.72 1.52 -5.64
CA LEU A 425 -2.45 0.71 -4.66
C LEU A 425 -3.96 1.01 -4.68
N GLY A 426 -4.34 2.28 -4.81
CA GLY A 426 -5.74 2.70 -4.91
C GLY A 426 -6.44 2.18 -6.15
N ILE A 427 -5.77 2.20 -7.31
CA ILE A 427 -6.32 1.63 -8.56
C ILE A 427 -6.46 0.11 -8.44
N LEU A 428 -5.45 -0.58 -7.90
CA LEU A 428 -5.53 -2.02 -7.65
C LEU A 428 -6.66 -2.37 -6.67
N GLY A 429 -6.82 -1.59 -5.61
CA GLY A 429 -7.92 -1.74 -4.65
C GLY A 429 -9.29 -1.49 -5.27
N ALA A 430 -9.43 -0.49 -6.12
CA ALA A 430 -10.67 -0.22 -6.86
C ALA A 430 -11.00 -1.34 -7.84
N ALA A 431 -10.02 -1.84 -8.60
CA ALA A 431 -10.20 -2.99 -9.48
C ALA A 431 -10.58 -4.26 -8.69
N ALA A 432 -9.96 -4.49 -7.53
CA ALA A 432 -10.28 -5.63 -6.67
C ALA A 432 -11.70 -5.54 -6.10
N PHE A 433 -12.12 -4.33 -5.74
CA PHE A 433 -13.50 -4.07 -5.34
C PHE A 433 -14.48 -4.32 -6.48
N GLU A 434 -14.16 -3.86 -7.70
CA GLU A 434 -14.96 -4.14 -8.90
C GLU A 434 -15.12 -5.64 -9.13
N ALA A 435 -14.03 -6.41 -9.01
CA ALA A 435 -14.03 -7.83 -9.28
C ALA A 435 -14.61 -8.71 -8.16
N THR A 436 -14.84 -8.20 -6.94
CA THR A 436 -15.35 -9.01 -5.81
C THR A 436 -16.77 -8.69 -5.36
N ILE A 437 -17.23 -7.47 -5.61
CA ILE A 437 -18.42 -6.95 -4.95
C ILE A 437 -19.65 -7.08 -5.84
N ASP A 438 -20.51 -8.03 -5.53
CA ASP A 438 -21.79 -8.19 -6.24
C ASP A 438 -22.66 -6.91 -6.10
N PRO A 439 -23.20 -6.36 -7.19
CA PRO A 439 -24.25 -5.33 -7.11
C PRO A 439 -25.49 -5.75 -6.30
N ALA A 440 -25.72 -7.04 -6.08
CA ALA A 440 -26.77 -7.53 -5.17
C ALA A 440 -26.45 -7.25 -3.69
N LEU A 441 -25.17 -7.26 -3.30
CA LEU A 441 -24.75 -7.00 -1.92
C LEU A 441 -25.17 -5.60 -1.47
N SER A 442 -25.03 -4.60 -2.35
CA SER A 442 -25.44 -3.22 -2.05
C SER A 442 -26.96 -3.06 -1.87
N ARG A 443 -27.77 -3.98 -2.43
CA ARG A 443 -29.23 -4.03 -2.21
C ARG A 443 -29.62 -4.74 -0.91
N MET A 444 -28.80 -5.68 -0.45
CA MET A 444 -29.04 -6.45 0.77
C MET A 444 -28.68 -5.69 2.05
N VAL A 445 -27.71 -4.77 1.99
CA VAL A 445 -27.28 -3.99 3.15
C VAL A 445 -28.15 -2.73 3.29
N PRO A 446 -28.86 -2.53 4.41
CA PRO A 446 -29.58 -1.29 4.68
C PRO A 446 -28.65 -0.07 4.64
N ARG A 447 -29.13 1.05 4.10
CA ARG A 447 -28.38 2.31 3.92
C ARG A 447 -27.79 3.00 5.17
N PRO A 448 -28.14 2.63 6.42
CA PRO A 448 -27.33 3.06 7.56
C PRO A 448 -26.21 2.08 7.90
N LEU A 449 -26.37 0.80 7.56
CA LEU A 449 -25.39 -0.24 7.84
C LEU A 449 -24.24 -0.24 6.84
N ASP A 450 -24.46 0.14 5.59
CA ASP A 450 -23.39 0.32 4.58
C ASP A 450 -22.40 1.41 5.01
N VAL A 451 -22.88 2.53 5.58
CA VAL A 451 -22.06 3.61 6.12
C VAL A 451 -21.23 3.12 7.31
N VAL A 452 -21.85 2.42 8.26
CA VAL A 452 -21.15 1.88 9.43
C VAL A 452 -20.09 0.88 9.00
N ALA A 453 -20.42 -0.05 8.12
CA ALA A 453 -19.48 -1.04 7.59
C ALA A 453 -18.31 -0.35 6.87
N THR A 454 -18.60 0.66 6.05
CA THR A 454 -17.59 1.42 5.31
C THR A 454 -16.67 2.20 6.25
N VAL A 455 -17.21 2.86 7.27
CA VAL A 455 -16.42 3.58 8.28
C VAL A 455 -15.51 2.61 9.04
N LEU A 456 -16.05 1.48 9.51
CA LEU A 456 -15.26 0.48 10.22
C LEU A 456 -14.16 -0.13 9.35
N LEU A 457 -14.40 -0.29 8.05
CA LEU A 457 -13.43 -0.78 7.08
C LEU A 457 -12.39 0.28 6.70
N SER A 458 -12.77 1.56 6.67
CA SER A 458 -11.86 2.66 6.29
C SER A 458 -10.71 2.88 7.27
N ILE A 459 -10.96 2.63 8.56
CA ILE A 459 -9.97 2.80 9.64
C ILE A 459 -8.76 1.85 9.46
N PRO A 460 -8.92 0.53 9.27
CA PRO A 460 -7.80 -0.40 9.10
C PRO A 460 -7.20 -0.41 7.69
N LEU A 461 -7.97 -0.13 6.63
CA LEU A 461 -7.48 -0.20 5.25
C LEU A 461 -6.45 0.88 4.88
N TRP A 462 -6.30 1.92 5.72
CA TRP A 462 -5.36 3.03 5.56
C TRP A 462 -5.26 3.52 4.11
N VAL A 463 -6.34 4.09 3.60
CA VAL A 463 -6.36 4.57 2.21
C VAL A 463 -6.14 6.08 2.18
N SER A 464 -5.10 6.54 1.48
CA SER A 464 -4.89 7.97 1.22
C SER A 464 -6.04 8.55 0.39
N THR A 465 -6.25 9.87 0.41
CA THR A 465 -7.31 10.51 -0.41
C THR A 465 -7.18 10.17 -1.89
N VAL A 466 -5.95 10.09 -2.40
CA VAL A 466 -5.65 9.68 -3.78
C VAL A 466 -6.07 8.24 -4.03
N GLY A 467 -5.75 7.31 -3.14
CA GLY A 467 -6.14 5.91 -3.30
C GLY A 467 -7.62 5.63 -3.02
N ALA A 468 -8.25 6.42 -2.15
CA ALA A 468 -9.63 6.22 -1.70
C ALA A 468 -10.64 6.72 -2.74
N THR A 469 -10.24 7.66 -3.60
CA THR A 469 -11.13 8.24 -4.60
C THR A 469 -11.57 7.22 -5.67
N PRO A 470 -10.67 6.46 -6.33
CA PRO A 470 -11.08 5.39 -7.24
C PRO A 470 -11.96 4.34 -6.56
N LEU A 471 -11.62 3.95 -5.33
CA LEU A 471 -12.42 2.99 -4.57
C LEU A 471 -13.83 3.53 -4.29
N ALA A 472 -13.97 4.78 -3.85
CA ALA A 472 -15.26 5.41 -3.59
C ALA A 472 -16.12 5.54 -4.86
N ALA A 473 -15.51 5.87 -6.00
CA ALA A 473 -16.20 5.91 -7.29
C ALA A 473 -16.72 4.51 -7.67
N MET A 474 -15.90 3.49 -7.42
CA MET A 474 -16.24 2.09 -7.66
C MET A 474 -17.35 1.57 -6.74
N MET A 475 -17.35 1.98 -5.47
CA MET A 475 -18.46 1.72 -4.54
C MET A 475 -19.78 2.24 -5.08
N ILE A 476 -19.82 3.51 -5.52
CA ILE A 476 -21.02 4.11 -6.10
C ILE A 476 -21.44 3.35 -7.35
N HIS A 477 -20.48 2.96 -8.19
CA HIS A 477 -20.76 2.19 -9.40
C HIS A 477 -21.36 0.81 -9.10
N LYS A 478 -20.92 0.12 -8.04
CA LYS A 478 -21.54 -1.14 -7.55
C LYS A 478 -22.86 -0.93 -6.77
N GLY A 479 -23.35 0.30 -6.71
CA GLY A 479 -24.65 0.63 -6.10
C GLY A 479 -24.61 0.89 -4.60
N PHE A 480 -23.43 1.03 -3.98
CA PHE A 480 -23.34 1.54 -2.61
C PHE A 480 -23.86 2.98 -2.56
N SER A 481 -24.35 3.39 -1.39
CA SER A 481 -24.82 4.75 -1.23
C SER A 481 -23.67 5.75 -1.39
N THR A 482 -24.00 6.91 -1.95
CA THR A 482 -23.08 8.06 -2.04
C THR A 482 -22.65 8.52 -0.65
N THR A 483 -23.50 8.30 0.36
CA THR A 483 -23.21 8.49 1.78
C THR A 483 -22.06 7.60 2.25
N ALA A 484 -22.08 6.30 1.95
CA ALA A 484 -21.02 5.38 2.32
C ALA A 484 -19.68 5.76 1.66
N ALA A 485 -19.70 6.04 0.35
CA ALA A 485 -18.53 6.50 -0.39
C ALA A 485 -17.96 7.81 0.18
N LEU A 486 -18.81 8.77 0.55
CA LEU A 486 -18.36 10.02 1.16
C LEU A 486 -17.81 9.81 2.58
N ALA A 487 -18.43 8.92 3.37
CA ALA A 487 -17.93 8.57 4.69
C ALA A 487 -16.52 7.95 4.61
N LEU A 488 -16.25 7.09 3.63
CA LEU A 488 -14.90 6.57 3.34
C LEU A 488 -13.90 7.71 3.08
N LEU A 489 -14.27 8.64 2.19
CA LEU A 489 -13.40 9.75 1.76
C LEU A 489 -13.10 10.78 2.85
N VAL A 490 -13.97 10.88 3.86
CA VAL A 490 -13.81 11.83 4.97
C VAL A 490 -13.12 11.15 6.16
N VAL A 491 -13.56 9.94 6.54
CA VAL A 491 -13.04 9.24 7.72
C VAL A 491 -11.67 8.63 7.46
N GLY A 492 -11.48 7.96 6.30
CA GLY A 492 -10.26 7.22 5.99
C GLY A 492 -8.97 8.04 6.13
N PRO A 493 -8.84 9.20 5.45
CA PRO A 493 -7.64 10.03 5.54
C PRO A 493 -7.37 10.59 6.95
N ALA A 494 -8.41 10.76 7.76
CA ALA A 494 -8.33 11.30 9.11
C ALA A 494 -7.93 10.26 10.18
N THR A 495 -8.05 8.96 9.88
CA THR A 495 -7.75 7.86 10.82
C THR A 495 -6.46 7.10 10.48
N ASN A 496 -5.44 7.80 9.97
CA ASN A 496 -4.13 7.19 9.69
C ASN A 496 -3.48 6.62 10.97
N LEU A 497 -3.25 5.30 11.01
CA LEU A 497 -2.65 4.59 12.15
C LEU A 497 -1.31 5.16 12.62
N THR A 498 -0.44 5.59 11.71
CA THR A 498 0.88 6.13 12.07
C THR A 498 0.75 7.51 12.73
N MET A 499 -0.14 8.34 12.22
CA MET A 499 -0.50 9.60 12.85
C MET A 499 -1.20 9.37 14.20
N LEU A 500 -2.12 8.40 14.29
CA LEU A 500 -2.79 8.03 15.53
C LEU A 500 -1.80 7.53 16.59
N ALA A 501 -0.75 6.80 16.19
CA ALA A 501 0.31 6.37 17.08
C ALA A 501 1.09 7.57 17.64
N VAL A 502 1.47 8.53 16.79
CA VAL A 502 2.11 9.78 17.24
C VAL A 502 1.17 10.59 18.14
N LEU A 503 -0.08 10.80 17.76
CA LEU A 503 -1.06 11.45 18.64
C LEU A 503 -1.19 10.70 19.98
N ARG A 504 -1.11 9.37 19.99
CA ARG A 504 -1.23 8.58 21.22
C ARG A 504 -0.03 8.82 22.15
N GLN A 505 1.18 8.94 21.58
CA GLN A 505 2.39 9.30 22.31
C GLN A 505 2.30 10.73 22.85
N GLU A 506 1.80 11.67 22.05
CA GLU A 506 1.83 13.10 22.36
C GLU A 506 0.65 13.61 23.21
N ILE A 507 -0.57 13.08 23.06
CA ILE A 507 -1.77 13.55 23.79
C ILE A 507 -2.48 12.45 24.59
N GLY A 508 -1.94 11.22 24.58
CA GLY A 508 -2.43 10.09 25.36
C GLY A 508 -3.56 9.30 24.71
N GLY A 509 -3.64 7.99 25.05
CA GLY A 509 -4.56 7.05 24.41
C GLY A 509 -6.05 7.35 24.58
N ARG A 510 -6.46 7.96 25.70
CA ARG A 510 -7.87 8.37 25.92
C ARG A 510 -8.30 9.47 24.94
N ALA A 511 -7.44 10.46 24.72
CA ALA A 511 -7.70 11.55 23.78
C ALA A 511 -7.75 11.03 22.33
N VAL A 512 -6.87 10.10 21.97
CA VAL A 512 -6.88 9.47 20.64
C VAL A 512 -8.11 8.59 20.42
N ALA A 513 -8.54 7.82 21.41
CA ALA A 513 -9.78 7.04 21.30
C ALA A 513 -10.99 7.96 21.08
N ALA A 514 -11.09 9.05 21.85
CA ALA A 514 -12.14 10.06 21.67
C ALA A 514 -12.05 10.73 20.28
N TYR A 515 -10.85 11.02 19.79
CA TYR A 515 -10.62 11.53 18.44
C TYR A 515 -11.16 10.59 17.36
N VAL A 516 -10.80 9.30 17.40
CA VAL A 516 -11.25 8.31 16.40
C VAL A 516 -12.77 8.16 16.42
N ILE A 517 -13.37 8.06 17.62
CA ILE A 517 -14.83 7.98 17.77
C ILE A 517 -15.50 9.25 17.23
N ALA A 518 -14.97 10.43 17.55
CA ALA A 518 -15.51 11.70 17.07
C ALA A 518 -15.43 11.80 15.54
N VAL A 519 -14.29 11.46 14.94
CA VAL A 519 -14.12 11.44 13.47
C VAL A 519 -15.10 10.47 12.82
N ALA A 520 -15.25 9.25 13.35
CA ALA A 520 -16.16 8.26 12.81
C ALA A 520 -17.62 8.71 12.88
N VAL A 521 -18.08 9.18 14.04
CA VAL A 521 -19.48 9.59 14.27
C VAL A 521 -19.81 10.87 13.50
N LEU A 522 -18.98 11.91 13.62
CA LEU A 522 -19.23 13.18 12.96
C LEU A 522 -19.04 13.08 11.44
N GLY A 523 -18.08 12.28 10.97
CA GLY A 523 -17.87 12.01 9.55
C GLY A 523 -19.07 11.29 8.93
N ALA A 524 -19.60 10.24 9.59
CA ALA A 524 -20.82 9.57 9.16
C ALA A 524 -22.03 10.53 9.14
N ALA A 525 -22.22 11.30 10.22
CA ALA A 525 -23.31 12.26 10.31
C ALA A 525 -23.24 13.33 9.19
N ALA A 526 -22.05 13.84 8.91
CA ALA A 526 -21.85 14.82 7.85
C ALA A 526 -22.06 14.21 6.46
N ALA A 527 -21.68 12.95 6.24
CA ALA A 527 -21.98 12.25 5.00
C ALA A 527 -23.50 12.10 4.78
N PHE A 528 -24.25 11.76 5.83
CA PHE A 528 -25.72 11.72 5.76
C PHE A 528 -26.32 13.08 5.44
N LEU A 529 -25.78 14.15 6.04
CA LEU A 529 -26.23 15.51 5.76
C LEU A 529 -25.99 15.88 4.29
N VAL A 530 -24.80 15.60 3.75
CA VAL A 530 -24.49 15.87 2.33
C VAL A 530 -25.42 15.11 1.40
N ALA A 531 -25.77 13.86 1.72
CA ALA A 531 -26.70 13.07 0.90
C ALA A 531 -28.13 13.67 0.83
N ARG A 532 -28.50 14.56 1.75
CA ARG A 532 -29.75 15.33 1.67
C ARG A 532 -29.66 16.55 0.76
N VAL A 533 -28.45 17.07 0.54
CA VAL A 533 -28.21 18.33 -0.18
C VAL A 533 -27.71 18.11 -1.60
N VAL A 534 -26.88 17.08 -1.81
CA VAL A 534 -26.29 16.74 -3.11
C VAL A 534 -27.12 15.63 -3.75
N PRO A 535 -27.88 15.91 -4.81
CA PRO A 535 -28.71 14.91 -5.48
C PRO A 535 -27.82 13.83 -6.12
N ALA A 536 -28.25 12.57 -6.06
CA ALA A 536 -27.53 11.47 -6.71
C ALA A 536 -27.33 11.68 -8.23
N SER A 537 -28.23 12.42 -8.88
CA SER A 537 -28.13 12.79 -10.31
C SER A 537 -26.96 13.70 -10.65
N SER A 538 -26.33 14.33 -9.65
CA SER A 538 -25.17 15.21 -9.85
C SER A 538 -23.84 14.47 -9.95
N ILE A 539 -23.84 13.15 -9.70
CA ILE A 539 -22.66 12.30 -9.76
C ILE A 539 -22.55 11.72 -11.18
N PRO A 540 -21.38 11.85 -11.84
CA PRO A 540 -21.17 11.23 -13.14
C PRO A 540 -21.45 9.73 -13.06
N ALA A 541 -22.23 9.20 -14.01
CA ALA A 541 -22.35 7.76 -14.14
C ALA A 541 -20.96 7.18 -14.48
N MET A 542 -20.59 6.05 -13.85
CA MET A 542 -19.33 5.35 -14.18
C MET A 542 -19.46 4.47 -15.44
N HIS A 543 -20.68 4.06 -15.81
CA HIS A 543 -20.97 3.25 -17.01
C HIS A 543 -20.44 3.81 -18.36
N PRO A 544 -20.27 5.13 -18.58
CA PRO A 544 -19.63 5.65 -19.78
C PRO A 544 -18.09 5.57 -19.75
N LEU A 545 -17.42 5.34 -18.61
CA LEU A 545 -15.95 5.41 -18.50
C LEU A 545 -15.23 4.26 -19.21
N VAL A 546 -15.89 3.11 -19.37
CA VAL A 546 -15.38 1.94 -20.13
C VAL A 546 -15.89 1.94 -21.58
N ALA A 547 -16.99 2.65 -21.86
CA ALA A 547 -17.63 2.73 -23.18
C ALA A 547 -17.15 3.90 -24.05
N HIS A 548 -16.41 4.87 -23.48
CA HIS A 548 -15.79 5.94 -24.26
C HIS A 548 -14.53 5.43 -24.94
N ARG A 549 -14.33 5.80 -26.21
CA ARG A 549 -13.00 5.76 -26.81
C ARG A 549 -12.12 6.71 -26.01
N HIS A 550 -11.18 6.15 -25.25
CA HIS A 550 -10.18 6.95 -24.54
C HIS A 550 -9.53 7.94 -25.51
N LEU A 551 -9.47 9.19 -25.07
CA LEU A 551 -8.89 10.27 -25.87
C LEU A 551 -7.38 10.04 -26.04
N ALA A 552 -6.79 10.54 -27.13
CA ALA A 552 -5.34 10.48 -27.32
C ALA A 552 -4.57 11.13 -26.15
N VAL A 553 -5.18 12.15 -25.51
CA VAL A 553 -4.63 12.83 -24.33
C VAL A 553 -4.55 11.91 -23.11
N GLU A 554 -5.52 11.00 -22.92
CA GLU A 554 -5.54 10.07 -21.79
C GLU A 554 -4.43 9.03 -21.92
N TRP A 555 -4.27 8.46 -23.12
CA TRP A 555 -3.16 7.56 -23.42
C TRP A 555 -1.80 8.25 -23.35
N ALA A 556 -1.68 9.47 -23.88
CA ALA A 556 -0.45 10.25 -23.76
C ALA A 556 -0.10 10.56 -22.30
N SER A 557 -1.10 10.91 -21.48
CA SER A 557 -0.93 11.12 -20.05
C SER A 557 -0.47 9.85 -19.34
N LEU A 558 -1.05 8.70 -19.67
CA LEU A 558 -0.61 7.42 -19.13
C LEU A 558 0.85 7.11 -19.49
N LEU A 559 1.27 7.33 -20.74
CA LEU A 559 2.66 7.10 -21.16
C LEU A 559 3.64 8.02 -20.42
N VAL A 560 3.30 9.30 -20.25
CA VAL A 560 4.10 10.25 -19.46
C VAL A 560 4.17 9.78 -18.00
N LEU A 561 3.04 9.40 -17.41
CA LEU A 561 2.98 8.94 -16.03
C LEU A 561 3.78 7.64 -15.82
N ALA A 562 3.69 6.69 -16.75
CA ALA A 562 4.47 5.46 -16.74
C ALA A 562 5.98 5.75 -16.81
N GLY A 563 6.40 6.71 -17.64
CA GLY A 563 7.78 7.18 -17.70
C GLY A 563 8.25 7.82 -16.38
N LEU A 564 7.40 8.62 -15.75
CA LEU A 564 7.68 9.24 -14.45
C LEU A 564 7.77 8.21 -13.32
N PHE A 565 6.88 7.21 -13.28
CA PHE A 565 6.97 6.12 -12.32
C PHE A 565 8.22 5.26 -12.53
N ALA A 566 8.58 4.95 -13.78
CA ALA A 566 9.83 4.26 -14.09
C ALA A 566 11.05 5.09 -13.61
N TRP A 567 11.05 6.39 -13.84
CA TRP A 567 12.10 7.30 -13.36
C TRP A 567 12.18 7.37 -11.83
N SER A 568 11.03 7.46 -11.14
CA SER A 568 10.94 7.42 -9.68
C SER A 568 11.47 6.10 -9.12
N LEU A 569 11.05 4.97 -9.70
CA LEU A 569 11.54 3.63 -9.35
C LEU A 569 13.05 3.50 -9.55
N LEU A 570 13.61 3.99 -10.66
CA LEU A 570 15.06 3.95 -10.92
C LEU A 570 15.86 4.74 -9.88
N ARG A 571 15.31 5.87 -9.39
CA ARG A 571 15.97 6.71 -8.38
C ARG A 571 15.87 6.14 -6.97
N MET A 572 14.69 5.68 -6.57
CA MET A 572 14.41 5.23 -5.19
C MET A 572 14.62 3.72 -4.99
N GLY A 573 14.61 2.94 -6.06
CA GLY A 573 14.45 1.50 -6.01
C GLY A 573 13.00 1.11 -5.63
N PRO A 574 12.57 -0.13 -5.94
CA PRO A 574 11.22 -0.60 -5.64
C PRO A 574 10.94 -0.61 -4.14
N ARG A 575 11.92 -0.96 -3.30
CA ARG A 575 11.75 -0.89 -1.83
C ARG A 575 11.56 0.52 -1.33
N GLY A 576 12.38 1.49 -1.76
CA GLY A 576 12.21 2.88 -1.36
C GLY A 576 10.86 3.45 -1.79
N TRP A 577 10.42 3.07 -2.99
CA TRP A 577 9.11 3.46 -3.52
C TRP A 577 7.94 2.84 -2.74
N LEU A 578 8.03 1.56 -2.37
CA LEU A 578 7.01 0.91 -1.53
C LEU A 578 7.08 1.35 -0.06
N ALA A 579 8.25 1.72 0.45
CA ALA A 579 8.43 2.23 1.81
C ALA A 579 7.68 3.55 2.03
N ALA A 580 7.41 4.32 0.98
CA ALA A 580 6.50 5.48 1.07
C ALA A 580 5.09 5.10 1.55
N MET A 581 4.70 3.83 1.44
CA MET A 581 3.43 3.29 1.98
C MET A 581 3.58 2.72 3.40
N ILE A 582 4.78 2.42 3.87
CA ILE A 582 5.02 1.79 5.18
C ILE A 582 5.87 2.74 6.01
N VAL A 583 5.21 3.55 6.83
CA VAL A 583 5.92 4.33 7.85
C VAL A 583 6.29 3.38 8.97
N GLU A 584 7.46 2.75 8.86
CA GLU A 584 8.12 2.13 10.01
C GLU A 584 8.49 3.24 11.00
N SER A 585 8.08 3.06 12.25
CA SER A 585 8.63 3.81 13.37
C SER A 585 10.13 3.54 13.40
N HIS A 586 10.95 4.55 13.12
CA HIS A 586 12.39 4.61 13.37
C HIS A 586 12.76 4.44 14.87
N GLU A 587 12.03 3.64 15.65
CA GLU A 587 12.31 3.37 17.06
C GLU A 587 13.25 2.16 17.25
N GLU A 588 13.39 1.24 16.28
CA GLU A 588 14.23 0.04 16.46
C GLU A 588 15.73 0.23 16.13
N HIS A 589 16.09 1.15 15.23
CA HIS A 589 17.52 1.40 14.92
C HIS A 589 18.31 2.06 16.05
N ALA A 590 17.65 2.65 17.05
CA ALA A 590 18.32 3.26 18.18
C ALA A 590 18.70 2.25 19.29
N ARG A 591 18.12 1.04 19.30
CA ARG A 591 18.40 0.04 20.35
C ARG A 591 19.59 -0.86 20.03
N ASP A 592 19.91 -1.09 18.76
CA ASP A 592 20.98 -2.03 18.37
C ASP A 592 22.38 -1.40 18.24
N HIS A 593 22.49 -0.07 18.27
CA HIS A 593 23.78 0.64 18.19
C HIS A 593 24.26 1.21 19.54
N GLY A 594 23.60 0.87 20.65
CA GLY A 594 23.90 1.38 21.99
C GLY A 594 24.98 0.64 22.79
N CYS A 595 25.77 -0.25 22.18
CA CYS A 595 26.79 -1.05 22.89
C CYS A 595 28.04 -1.31 22.02
N ALA A 596 28.66 -0.28 21.46
CA ALA A 596 30.01 -0.39 20.88
C ALA A 596 30.70 0.97 20.74
N HIS A 597 30.94 1.65 21.86
CA HIS A 597 32.02 2.64 21.92
C HIS A 597 32.99 2.20 23.02
N GLU A 598 34.01 1.46 22.60
CA GLU A 598 35.21 1.22 23.39
C GLU A 598 35.86 2.56 23.72
N HIS A 599 36.03 2.82 25.02
CA HIS A 599 36.82 3.92 25.54
C HIS A 599 38.30 3.70 25.18
N HIS A 600 38.83 4.45 24.22
CA HIS A 600 40.26 4.71 24.16
C HIS A 600 40.59 5.88 25.08
N GLY A 601 41.17 5.56 26.24
CA GLY A 601 41.75 6.54 27.15
C GLY A 601 43.03 7.13 26.57
N HIS A 602 43.06 8.45 26.42
CA HIS A 602 44.29 9.20 26.23
C HIS A 602 44.76 9.72 27.59
N GLU A 603 45.88 9.17 28.08
CA GLU A 603 46.69 9.74 29.14
C GLU A 603 47.35 11.03 28.64
N HIS A 604 47.07 12.15 29.30
CA HIS A 604 47.94 13.31 29.26
C HIS A 604 48.75 13.36 30.55
N GLY A 605 50.03 13.01 30.43
CA GLY A 605 51.04 13.23 31.46
C GLY A 605 51.33 14.73 31.62
N ALA A 606 51.32 15.17 32.86
CA ALA A 606 51.86 16.46 33.29
C ALA A 606 53.37 16.35 33.47
N SER A 607 54.12 17.36 33.01
CA SER A 607 55.40 17.73 33.61
C SER A 607 55.77 19.18 33.27
N THR A 608 55.87 19.96 34.35
CA THR A 608 56.70 21.18 34.55
C THR A 608 56.45 22.41 33.69
#